data_AF-A0A380P2R8-F1
#
_entry.id   AF-A0A380P2R8-F1
#
_cell.length_a   1.000
_cell.length_b   1.000
_cell.length_c   1.000
_cell.angle_alpha   90.00
_cell.angle_beta   90.00
_cell.angle_gamma   90.00
#
_symmetry.space_group_name_H-M   'P 1'
#
loop_
_entity.id
_entity.type
_entity.pdbx_description
1 polymer ?
#
loop_
_entity_poly.entity_id
_entity_poly.type
_entity_poly.pdbx_seq_one_letter_code
_entity_poly.pdbx_strand_id
1 'polypeptide(L)' 'MTQLVNSVEQVEFMVILKTAEGNGNRIAALIDHVNFKYIVGTLAGHDTIFVMTHNADEAKRTAETIQAWL' A
#
# COMPACT_ATOMS: atom_id res chain seq x y z
N MET A 1 6.65 5.97 8.82
CA MET A 1 6.82 4.91 7.79
C MET A 1 8.03 5.15 6.90
N THR A 2 8.66 6.32 7.04
CA THR A 2 9.78 6.88 6.26
C THR A 2 10.99 5.99 6.03
N GLN A 3 11.19 4.92 6.81
CA GLN A 3 12.30 3.96 6.61
C GLN A 3 11.83 2.52 6.33
N LEU A 4 10.52 2.30 6.18
CA LEU A 4 9.94 0.97 5.97
C LEU A 4 9.31 0.80 4.60
N VAL A 5 8.98 1.88 3.89
CA VAL A 5 8.44 1.84 2.53
C VAL A 5 9.42 2.59 1.62
N ASN A 6 9.95 1.89 0.62
CA ASN A 6 10.99 2.36 -0.28
C ASN A 6 10.41 2.94 -1.58
N SER A 7 9.27 2.42 -2.05
CA SER A 7 8.59 2.95 -3.24
C SER A 7 7.09 2.69 -3.21
N VAL A 8 6.37 3.53 -3.95
CA VAL A 8 4.91 3.47 -4.16
C VAL A 8 4.66 3.64 -5.65
N GLU A 9 4.06 2.65 -6.29
CA GLU A 9 3.74 2.67 -7.72
C GLU A 9 2.27 2.34 -7.93
N GLN A 10 1.57 3.15 -8.72
CA GLN A 10 0.20 2.87 -9.11
C GLN A 10 0.18 2.06 -10.42
N VAL A 11 -0.65 1.01 -10.47
CA VAL A 11 -0.94 0.23 -11.67
C VAL A 11 -2.44 0.03 -11.77
N GLU A 12 -3.12 0.81 -12.63
CA GLU A 12 -4.59 0.82 -12.74
C GLU A 12 -5.24 0.97 -11.35
N PHE A 13 -6.09 0.02 -10.94
CA PHE A 13 -6.77 -0.04 -9.64
C PHE A 13 -5.90 -0.58 -8.49
N MET A 14 -4.62 -0.84 -8.72
CA MET A 14 -3.68 -1.35 -7.72
C MET A 14 -2.62 -0.31 -7.34
N VAL A 15 -2.09 -0.45 -6.12
CA VAL A 15 -0.87 0.22 -5.66
C VAL A 15 0.12 -0.84 -5.18
N ILE A 16 1.32 -0.81 -5.73
CA ILE A 16 2.42 -1.68 -5.36
C ILE A 16 3.35 -0.92 -4.43
N LEU A 17 3.62 -1.50 -3.26
CA LEU A 17 4.57 -0.96 -2.30
C LEU A 17 5.81 -1.85 -2.25
N LYS A 18 7.00 -1.25 -2.33
CA LYS A 18 8.24 -1.88 -1.88
C LYS A 18 8.54 -1.43 -0.46
N THR A 19 8.92 -2.37 0.38
CA THR A 19 9.21 -2.15 1.80
C THR A 19 10.66 -2.52 2.12
N ALA A 20 11.14 -2.13 3.31
CA ALA A 20 12.37 -2.70 3.86
C ALA A 20 12.19 -4.21 4.07
N GLU A 21 13.26 -4.99 3.91
CA GLU A 21 13.22 -6.46 3.98
C GLU A 21 12.44 -6.96 5.21
N GLY A 22 11.55 -7.94 4.97
CA GLY A 22 10.72 -8.56 6.00
C GLY A 22 9.57 -7.72 6.54
N ASN A 23 9.30 -6.52 6.01
CA ASN A 23 8.24 -5.65 6.52
C ASN A 23 6.92 -5.69 5.74
N GLY A 24 6.81 -6.46 4.66
CA GLY A 24 5.60 -6.55 3.83
C GLY A 24 4.33 -6.80 4.67
N ASN A 25 4.31 -7.90 5.43
CA ASN A 25 3.17 -8.24 6.29
C ASN A 25 2.88 -7.19 7.37
N ARG A 26 3.92 -6.56 7.94
CA ARG A 26 3.75 -5.54 9.00
C ARG A 26 3.08 -4.28 8.48
N ILE A 27 3.49 -3.82 7.29
CA ILE A 27 2.91 -2.63 6.66
C ILE A 27 1.51 -2.92 6.13
N ALA A 28 1.26 -4.10 5.55
CA ALA A 28 -0.08 -4.50 5.13
C ALA A 28 -1.07 -4.51 6.30
N ALA A 29 -0.70 -5.11 7.43
CA ALA A 29 -1.54 -5.10 8.64
C ALA A 29 -1.84 -3.69 9.15
N LEU A 30 -0.90 -2.75 9.01
CA LEU A 30 -1.14 -1.34 9.37
C LEU A 30 -2.14 -0.68 8.43
N ILE A 31 -2.02 -0.91 7.12
CA ILE A 31 -2.96 -0.40 6.12
C ILE A 31 -4.37 -0.95 6.37
N ASP A 32 -4.49 -2.26 6.62
CA ASP A 32 -5.77 -2.90 6.93
C ASP A 32 -6.39 -2.34 8.22
N HIS A 33 -5.57 -2.05 9.24
CA HIS A 33 -6.05 -1.50 10.51
C HIS A 33 -6.66 -0.10 10.38
N VAL A 34 -6.15 0.72 9.46
CA VAL A 34 -6.72 2.07 9.20
C VAL A 34 -8.12 1.97 8.58
N ASN A 35 -8.49 0.82 8.02
CA ASN A 35 -9.83 0.51 7.52
C ASN A 35 -10.34 1.52 6.49
N PHE A 36 -9.51 1.81 5.48
CA PHE A 36 -9.88 2.68 4.37
C PHE A 36 -11.02 2.05 3.56
N LYS A 37 -12.17 2.73 3.48
CA LYS A 37 -13.34 2.23 2.75
C LYS A 37 -13.12 1.99 1.24
N TYR A 38 -12.09 2.60 0.67
CA TYR A 38 -11.76 2.51 -0.76
C TYR A 38 -10.65 1.47 -1.06
N ILE A 39 -10.11 0.80 -0.04
CA ILE A 39 -9.19 -0.34 -0.23
C ILE A 39 -10.01 -1.62 -0.14
N VAL A 40 -9.97 -2.42 -1.20
CA VAL A 40 -10.61 -3.74 -1.27
C VAL A 40 -9.85 -4.75 -0.42
N GLY A 41 -8.52 -4.66 -0.41
CA GLY A 41 -7.67 -5.48 0.44
C GLY A 41 -6.19 -5.35 0.11
N THR A 42 -5.38 -5.99 0.93
CA THR A 42 -3.93 -6.08 0.75
C THR A 42 -3.47 -7.54 0.61
N LEU A 43 -2.41 -7.76 -0.18
CA LEU A 43 -1.68 -9.02 -0.23
C LEU A 43 -0.19 -8.73 -0.10
N ALA A 44 0.41 -9.17 1.00
CA ALA A 44 1.82 -8.99 1.26
C ALA A 44 2.63 -10.27 0.99
N GLY A 45 3.76 -10.09 0.31
CA GLY A 45 4.86 -11.03 0.32
C GLY A 45 5.86 -10.69 1.43
N HIS A 46 7.15 -10.85 1.13
CA HIS A 46 8.23 -10.52 2.06
C HIS A 46 8.48 -9.01 2.15
N ASP A 47 8.77 -8.38 1.02
CA ASP A 47 9.14 -6.96 0.90
C ASP A 47 8.22 -6.18 -0.04
N THR A 48 7.20 -6.83 -0.60
CA THR A 48 6.32 -6.28 -1.64
C THR A 48 4.87 -6.47 -1.23
N ILE A 49 4.07 -5.42 -1.38
CA ILE A 49 2.63 -5.44 -1.05
C ILE A 49 1.83 -4.99 -2.25
N PHE A 50 0.76 -5.72 -2.52
CA PHE A 50 -0.26 -5.37 -3.49
C PHE A 50 -1.45 -4.82 -2.73
N VAL A 51 -1.82 -3.59 -3.00
CA VAL A 51 -3.01 -2.94 -2.44
C VAL A 51 -4.01 -2.78 -3.57
N MET A 52 -5.20 -3.36 -3.43
CA MET A 52 -6.26 -3.29 -4.45
C MET A 52 -7.33 -2.29 -4.03
N THR A 53 -7.81 -1.51 -4.98
CA THR A 53 -8.94 -0.56 -4.83
C THR A 53 -9.98 -0.85 -5.91
N HIS A 54 -11.11 -0.13 -5.92
CA HIS A 54 -12.16 -0.40 -6.93
C HIS A 54 -11.83 0.16 -8.31
N ASN A 55 -10.98 1.18 -8.41
CA ASN A 55 -10.66 1.87 -9.66
C ASN A 55 -9.36 2.67 -9.56
N ALA A 56 -8.90 3.22 -10.69
CA ALA A 56 -7.64 3.96 -10.77
C ALA A 56 -7.63 5.26 -9.94
N ASP A 57 -8.76 5.93 -9.75
CA ASP A 57 -8.82 7.16 -8.96
C ASP A 57 -8.64 6.87 -7.46
N GLU A 58 -9.23 5.78 -6.97
CA GLU A 58 -9.03 5.31 -5.60
C GLU A 58 -7.61 4.79 -5.37
N ALA A 59 -7.01 4.12 -6.36
CA ALA A 59 -5.61 3.73 -6.32
C ALA A 59 -4.69 4.96 -6.24
N LYS A 60 -4.97 6.00 -7.04
CA LYS A 60 -4.24 7.27 -7.00
C LYS A 60 -4.33 7.91 -5.61
N ARG A 61 -5.54 8.02 -5.06
CA ARG A 61 -5.75 8.53 -3.69
C ARG A 61 -4.99 7.72 -2.65
N THR A 62 -4.97 6.39 -2.80
CA THR A 62 -4.26 5.47 -1.90
C THR A 62 -2.75 5.72 -1.98
N ALA A 63 -2.19 5.84 -3.18
CA ALA A 63 -0.78 6.13 -3.40
C ALA A 63 -0.38 7.48 -2.77
N GLU A 64 -1.15 8.54 -3.02
CA GLU A 64 -0.92 9.88 -2.45
C GLU A 64 -0.99 9.86 -0.91
N THR A 65 -1.95 9.12 -0.35
CA THR A 65 -2.10 8.97 1.11
C THR A 65 -0.90 8.26 1.72
N ILE A 66 -0.43 7.17 1.12
CA ILE A 66 0.72 6.40 1.62
C ILE A 66 2.02 7.21 1.45
N GLN A 67 2.17 7.94 0.34
CA GLN A 67 3.31 8.83 0.11
C GLN A 67 3.39 9.93 1.18
N ALA A 68 2.26 10.45 1.65
CA ALA A 68 2.23 11.43 2.74
C ALA A 68 2.64 10.85 4.11
N TRP A 69 2.74 9.53 4.24
CA TRP A 69 3.22 8.84 5.46
C TRP A 69 4.72 8.52 5.44
N LEU A 70 5.36 8.72 4.29
CA LEU A 70 6.80 8.68 4.11
C LEU A 70 7.38 9.96 4.72
#